data_AF-A0A3D5ZFS3-F1
#
_entry.id   AF-A0A3D5ZFS3-F1
#
_cell.length_a   1.000
_cell.length_b   1.000
_cell.length_c   1.000
_cell.angle_alpha   90.00
_cell.angle_beta   90.00
_cell.angle_gamma   90.00
#
_symmetry.space_group_name_H-M   'P 1'
#
loop_
_entity.id
_entity.type
_entity.pdbx_description
1 polymer ?
#
loop_
_entity_poly.entity_id
_entity_poly.type
_entity_poly.pdbx_seq_one_letter_code
_entity_poly.pdbx_strand_id
1 'polypeptide(L)'
;EKPDAILPTMGGQTALNVALELAEQGVLEKHKVELIGADRKAIAKAEDRQLFREAMDRIGLESPASYVINDLPTAIDALEKVGLPAIIRPSFTLGGTGGGIA
;
A
#
# COMPACT_ATOMS: atom_id res chain seq x y z
N GLU A 1 -13.17 -23.30 13.28
CA GLU A 1 -11.83 -23.47 12.69
C GLU A 1 -10.67 -23.24 13.67
N LYS A 2 -10.51 -22.07 14.34
CA LYS A 2 -9.36 -21.80 15.26
C LYS A 2 -7.99 -22.16 14.65
N PRO A 3 -7.62 -21.56 13.50
CA PRO A 3 -6.33 -21.83 12.88
C PRO A 3 -5.17 -21.27 13.70
N ASP A 4 -4.00 -21.90 13.62
CA ASP A 4 -2.78 -21.38 14.22
C ASP A 4 -2.18 -20.22 13.39
N ALA A 5 -2.40 -20.22 12.08
CA ALA A 5 -1.88 -19.21 11.17
C ALA A 5 -2.78 -18.95 9.95
N ILE A 6 -2.60 -17.79 9.31
CA ILE A 6 -3.23 -17.42 8.03
C ILE A 6 -2.18 -16.92 7.02
N LEU A 7 -2.37 -17.27 5.76
CA LEU A 7 -1.49 -16.91 4.64
C LEU A 7 -2.23 -15.96 3.66
N PRO A 8 -2.05 -14.64 3.76
CA PRO A 8 -2.83 -13.67 2.99
C PRO A 8 -2.34 -13.44 1.55
N THR A 9 -1.18 -13.98 1.18
CA THR A 9 -0.48 -13.66 -0.08
C THR A 9 -1.03 -14.39 -1.31
N MET A 10 -2.02 -15.28 -1.16
CA MET A 10 -2.53 -16.14 -2.24
C MET A 10 -3.89 -15.70 -2.79
N GLY A 11 -4.52 -14.66 -2.23
CA GLY A 11 -5.88 -14.24 -2.60
C GLY A 11 -5.97 -12.82 -3.17
N GLY A 12 -4.88 -12.30 -3.75
CA GLY A 12 -4.81 -10.95 -4.31
C GLY A 12 -5.11 -9.86 -3.28
N GLN A 13 -5.58 -8.69 -3.75
CA GLN A 13 -5.84 -7.54 -2.87
C GLN A 13 -6.93 -7.83 -1.84
N THR A 14 -7.93 -8.63 -2.19
CA THR A 14 -9.04 -8.95 -1.28
C THR A 14 -8.52 -9.66 -0.03
N ALA A 15 -7.69 -10.69 -0.20
CA ALA A 15 -7.12 -11.40 0.95
C ALA A 15 -6.16 -10.52 1.77
N LEU A 16 -5.36 -9.68 1.09
CA LEU A 16 -4.45 -8.73 1.73
C LEU A 16 -5.20 -7.71 2.59
N ASN A 17 -6.20 -7.03 2.02
CA ASN A 17 -6.99 -6.02 2.74
C ASN A 17 -7.74 -6.62 3.93
N VAL A 18 -8.36 -7.79 3.75
CA VAL A 18 -9.09 -8.47 4.85
C VAL A 18 -8.14 -8.89 5.96
N ALA A 19 -6.95 -9.41 5.63
CA ALA A 19 -5.99 -9.84 6.64
C ALA A 19 -5.40 -8.66 7.42
N LEU A 20 -5.14 -7.52 6.76
CA LEU A 20 -4.73 -6.28 7.42
C LEU A 20 -5.81 -5.75 8.36
N GLU A 21 -7.06 -5.69 7.90
CA GLU A 21 -8.20 -5.25 8.72
C GLU A 21 -8.36 -6.14 9.97
N LEU A 22 -8.28 -7.47 9.82
CA LEU A 22 -8.32 -8.41 10.94
C LEU A 22 -7.17 -8.21 11.94
N ALA A 23 -5.99 -7.86 11.44
CA ALA A 23 -4.83 -7.55 12.26
C ALA A 23 -5.01 -6.21 13.00
N GLU A 24 -5.54 -5.18 12.34
CA GLU A 24 -5.80 -3.86 12.93
C GLU A 24 -6.90 -3.91 13.99
N GLN A 25 -7.94 -4.71 13.77
CA GLN A 25 -9.00 -4.95 14.74
C GLN A 25 -8.57 -5.83 15.93
N GLY A 26 -7.32 -6.30 15.96
CA GLY A 26 -6.77 -7.15 17.02
C GLY A 26 -7.37 -8.55 17.08
N VAL A 27 -8.09 -8.98 16.04
CA VAL A 27 -8.73 -10.30 15.98
C VAL A 27 -7.68 -11.41 15.96
N LEU A 28 -6.60 -11.22 15.20
CA LEU A 28 -5.51 -12.18 15.12
C LEU A 28 -4.84 -12.38 16.48
N GLU A 29 -4.58 -11.31 17.22
CA GLU A 29 -3.99 -11.36 18.56
C GLU A 29 -4.94 -12.04 19.56
N LYS A 30 -6.23 -11.67 19.55
CA LYS A 30 -7.26 -12.25 20.41
C LYS A 30 -7.38 -13.76 20.24
N HIS A 31 -7.24 -14.24 19.01
CA HIS A 31 -7.36 -15.66 18.67
C HIS A 31 -6.02 -16.39 18.57
N LYS A 32 -4.90 -15.70 18.84
CA LYS A 32 -3.52 -16.23 18.72
C LYS A 32 -3.22 -16.83 17.34
N VAL A 33 -3.72 -16.16 16.30
CA VAL A 33 -3.53 -16.54 14.90
C VAL A 33 -2.33 -15.77 14.36
N GLU A 34 -1.33 -16.47 13.83
CA GLU A 34 -0.15 -15.86 13.24
C GLU A 34 -0.39 -15.46 11.77
N LEU A 35 0.08 -14.28 11.39
CA LEU A 35 0.11 -13.85 9.99
C LEU A 35 1.42 -14.30 9.36
N ILE A 36 1.38 -15.29 8.46
CA ILE A 36 2.57 -15.87 7.83
C ILE A 36 2.71 -15.44 6.36
N GLY A 37 3.92 -15.56 5.81
CA GLY A 37 4.24 -15.22 4.43
C GLY A 37 4.56 -13.74 4.20
N ALA A 38 3.77 -12.82 4.76
CA ALA A 38 4.09 -11.40 4.76
C ALA A 38 3.66 -10.75 6.07
N ASP A 39 4.61 -10.11 6.77
CA ASP A 39 4.34 -9.36 8.00
C ASP A 39 3.46 -8.14 7.69
N ARG A 40 2.59 -7.75 8.63
CA ARG A 40 1.77 -6.53 8.57
C ARG A 40 2.60 -5.31 8.17
N LYS A 41 3.80 -5.17 8.74
CA LYS A 41 4.71 -4.06 8.41
C LYS A 41 5.21 -4.13 6.97
N ALA A 42 5.49 -5.32 6.47
CA ALA A 42 5.95 -5.52 5.10
C ALA A 42 4.82 -5.22 4.09
N ILE A 43 3.60 -5.66 4.38
CA ILE A 43 2.42 -5.38 3.56
C ILE A 43 2.13 -3.88 3.53
N ALA A 44 2.00 -3.24 4.69
CA ALA A 44 1.71 -1.81 4.78
C ALA A 44 2.78 -0.98 4.03
N LYS A 45 4.05 -1.35 4.16
CA LYS A 45 5.16 -0.68 3.47
C LYS A 45 5.11 -0.84 1.95
N ALA A 46 4.56 -1.94 1.43
CA ALA A 46 4.45 -2.18 -0.01
C ALA A 46 3.22 -1.49 -0.62
N GLU A 47 2.11 -1.42 0.12
CA GLU A 47 0.84 -0.84 -0.33
C GLU A 47 0.78 0.67 -0.19
N ASP A 48 1.42 1.23 0.85
CA ASP A 48 1.53 2.66 1.08
C ASP A 48 2.67 3.25 0.21
N ARG A 49 2.29 4.19 -0.67
CA ARG A 49 3.23 4.81 -1.62
C ARG A 49 4.30 5.67 -0.94
N GLN A 50 3.96 6.31 0.18
CA GLN A 50 4.93 7.10 0.94
C GLN A 50 5.96 6.17 1.59
N LEU A 51 5.50 5.13 2.30
CA LEU A 51 6.39 4.17 2.94
C LEU A 51 7.25 3.42 1.92
N PHE A 52 6.70 3.14 0.73
CA PHE A 52 7.45 2.55 -0.37
C PHE A 52 8.57 3.47 -0.86
N ARG A 53 8.27 4.75 -1.07
CA ARG A 53 9.27 5.73 -1.51
C ARG A 53 10.37 5.91 -0.46
N GLU A 54 10.01 6.10 0.80
CA GLU A 54 10.97 6.17 1.91
C GLU A 54 11.86 4.91 1.97
N ALA A 55 11.29 3.74 1.63
CA ALA A 55 12.04 2.51 1.54
C ALA A 55 13.11 2.53 0.45
N MET A 56 12.75 3.02 -0.74
CA MET A 56 13.63 3.12 -1.91
C MET A 56 14.73 4.15 -1.67
N ASP A 57 14.36 5.33 -1.15
CA ASP A 57 15.30 6.41 -0.81
C ASP A 57 16.33 5.92 0.21
N ARG A 58 15.90 5.17 1.22
CA ARG A 58 16.79 4.60 2.25
C ARG A 58 17.83 3.63 1.69
N ILE A 59 17.52 2.91 0.62
CA ILE A 59 18.45 1.99 -0.04
C ILE A 59 19.17 2.63 -1.23
N GLY A 60 18.96 3.93 -1.47
CA GLY A 60 19.60 4.68 -2.55
C GLY A 60 19.11 4.33 -3.95
N LEU A 61 17.90 3.78 -4.08
CA LEU A 61 17.29 3.53 -5.38
C LEU A 61 16.54 4.76 -5.88
N GLU A 62 16.80 5.16 -7.12
CA GLU A 62 16.10 6.26 -7.76
C GLU A 62 14.63 5.90 -7.99
N SER A 63 13.76 6.85 -7.64
CA SER A 63 12.32 6.80 -7.94
C SER A 63 11.93 8.04 -8.75
N PRO A 64 10.97 7.95 -9.68
CA PRO A 64 10.48 9.13 -10.40
C PRO A 64 9.98 10.21 -9.44
N ALA A 65 10.13 11.47 -9.84
CA ALA A 65 9.55 12.60 -9.13
C ALA A 65 8.04 12.38 -8.98
N SER A 66 7.60 12.23 -7.73
CA SER A 66 6.23 11.87 -7.38
C SER A 66 5.85 12.57 -6.09
N TYR A 67 4.55 12.73 -5.84
CA TYR A 67 4.01 13.29 -4.61
C TYR A 67 2.84 12.43 -4.16
N VAL A 68 2.71 12.23 -2.85
CA VAL A 68 1.54 11.60 -2.25
C VAL A 68 0.57 12.71 -1.87
N ILE A 69 -0.65 12.63 -2.39
CA ILE A 69 -1.70 13.64 -2.21
C ILE A 69 -2.96 12.96 -1.69
N ASN A 70 -3.71 13.66 -0.83
CA ASN A 70 -4.93 13.16 -0.21
C ASN A 70 -6.16 14.02 -0.54
N ASP A 71 -5.95 15.13 -1.25
CA ASP A 71 -7.00 16.07 -1.64
C ASP A 71 -6.70 16.69 -3.02
N LEU A 72 -7.73 17.28 -3.63
CA LEU A 72 -7.63 17.85 -4.97
C LEU A 72 -6.71 19.09 -5.04
N PRO A 73 -6.74 20.05 -4.09
CA PRO A 73 -5.83 21.19 -4.10
C PRO A 73 -4.35 20.77 -4.12
N THR A 74 -3.94 19.84 -3.26
CA THR A 74 -2.56 19.33 -3.23
C THR A 74 -2.18 18.58 -4.51
N ALA A 75 -3.15 17.96 -5.19
CA ALA A 75 -2.93 17.34 -6.49
C ALA A 75 -2.53 18.37 -7.57
N ILE A 76 -3.17 19.54 -7.57
CA ILE A 76 -2.87 20.62 -8.54
C ILE A 76 -1.47 21.17 -8.29
N ASP A 77 -1.13 21.46 -7.03
CA ASP A 77 0.21 21.92 -6.65
C ASP A 77 1.31 20.89 -6.99
N ALA A 78 1.00 19.60 -6.83
CA ALA A 78 1.91 18.53 -7.22
C ALA A 78 2.10 18.46 -8.74
N LEU A 79 1.03 18.71 -9.51
CA LEU A 79 1.07 18.68 -10.97
C LEU A 79 2.01 19.75 -11.53
N GLU A 80 2.01 20.96 -10.96
CA GLU A 80 2.94 22.03 -11.36
C GLU A 80 4.41 21.64 -11.15
N LYS A 81 4.69 20.79 -10.15
CA LYS A 81 6.06 20.33 -9.83
C LYS A 81 6.49 19.10 -10.63
N VAL A 82 5.55 18.18 -10.91
CA VAL A 82 5.83 16.95 -11.68
C VAL A 82 5.84 17.22 -13.18
N GLY A 83 4.98 18.12 -13.65
CA GLY A 83 4.78 18.39 -15.07
C GLY A 83 3.87 17.37 -15.75
N LEU A 84 3.40 17.71 -16.96
CA LEU A 84 2.55 16.86 -17.79
C LEU A 84 3.35 16.23 -18.94
N PRO A 85 3.04 14.98 -19.35
CA PRO A 85 1.98 14.11 -18.81
C PRO A 85 2.35 13.49 -17.44
N ALA A 86 1.37 13.39 -16.54
CA ALA A 86 1.57 12.87 -15.18
C ALA A 86 0.85 11.53 -14.98
N ILE A 87 1.47 10.61 -14.23
CA ILE A 87 0.88 9.30 -13.92
C ILE A 87 0.26 9.34 -12.53
N ILE A 88 -1.05 9.07 -12.46
CA ILE A 88 -1.80 8.97 -11.20
C ILE A 88 -1.90 7.50 -10.80
N ARG A 89 -1.47 7.17 -9.58
CA ARG A 89 -1.49 5.81 -9.02
C ARG A 89 -2.03 5.81 -7.59
N PRO A 90 -3.26 5.32 -7.36
CA PRO A 90 -3.78 5.18 -6.00
C PRO A 90 -2.96 4.21 -5.15
N SER A 91 -3.01 4.43 -3.83
CA SER A 91 -2.55 3.46 -2.83
C SER A 91 -3.61 2.38 -2.60
N PHE A 92 -3.21 1.18 -2.17
CA PHE A 92 -4.11 0.06 -1.86
C PHE A 92 -4.99 -0.44 -3.02
N THR A 93 -4.59 -0.18 -4.27
CA THR A 93 -5.24 -0.72 -5.47
C THR A 93 -4.29 -1.54 -6.33
N LEU A 94 -4.82 -2.58 -6.99
CA LEU A 94 -4.12 -3.37 -8.00
C LEU A 94 -4.74 -3.15 -9.38
N GLY A 95 -3.98 -3.44 -10.43
CA GLY A 95 -4.48 -3.41 -11.81
C GLY A 95 -4.75 -2.02 -12.39
N GLY A 96 -4.29 -0.95 -11.74
CA GLY A 96 -4.49 0.43 -12.23
C GLY A 96 -5.89 0.97 -11.98
N THR A 97 -6.70 0.32 -11.15
CA THR A 97 -8.03 0.82 -10.77
C THR A 97 -7.90 2.19 -10.07
N GLY A 98 -8.55 3.21 -10.64
CA GLY A 98 -8.45 4.60 -10.19
C GLY A 98 -7.17 5.33 -10.62
N GLY A 99 -6.29 4.67 -11.38
CA GLY A 99 -5.11 5.27 -11.99
C GLY A 99 -5.37 5.77 -13.41
N GLY A 100 -4.51 6.66 -13.90
CA GLY A 100 -4.65 7.26 -15.23
C GLY A 100 -3.45 8.13 -15.60
N ILE A 101 -3.49 8.65 -16.82
CA ILE A 101 -2.56 9.67 -17.31
C ILE A 101 -3.34 10.97 -17.38
N ALA A 102 -2.81 12.01 -16.74
CA ALA A 102 -3.28 13.38 -16.85
C ALA A 102 -2.40 14.17 -17.82
#